data_AF-A0AA35T5U4-F1
#
_entry.id   AF-A0AA35T5U4-F1
#
_cell.length_a   1.000
_cell.length_b   1.000
_cell.length_c   1.000
_cell.angle_alpha   90.00
_cell.angle_beta   90.00
_cell.angle_gamma   90.00
#
_symmetry.space_group_name_H-M   'P 1'
#
loop_
_entity.id
_entity.type
_entity.pdbx_description
1 polymer ?
#
loop_
_entity_poly.entity_id
_entity_poly.type
_entity_poly.pdbx_seq_one_letter_code
_entity_poly.pdbx_strand_id
1 'polypeptide(L)'
;MAQQQQEEKEKKSFERLPVDVVPVNYKLELTPNLTAFTFQGQLEITVQVCKATSVVVMNCAEIEIQSAKCVQGDLVATVTFTEAGGDCGVWSSRPSCAPTG
;
A
#
# COMPACT_ATOMS: atom_id res chain seq x y z
N MET A 1 -9.87 -11.25 42.13
CA MET A 1 -8.82 -12.03 41.45
C MET A 1 -9.18 -12.06 39.97
N ALA A 2 -8.34 -11.41 39.16
CA ALA A 2 -8.30 -11.31 37.70
C ALA A 2 -9.64 -11.20 36.94
N GLN A 3 -10.00 -9.96 36.62
CA GLN A 3 -10.94 -9.63 35.55
C GLN A 3 -10.32 -10.05 34.20
N GLN A 4 -11.07 -10.80 33.40
CA GLN A 4 -10.74 -11.16 32.02
C GLN A 4 -10.82 -9.90 31.15
N GLN A 5 -9.73 -9.55 30.47
CA GLN A 5 -9.68 -8.44 29.51
C GLN A 5 -9.91 -8.99 28.10
N GLN A 6 -10.82 -8.34 27.40
CA GLN A 6 -11.35 -8.70 26.09
C GLN A 6 -10.55 -7.96 25.01
N GLU A 7 -9.82 -8.70 24.17
CA GLU A 7 -9.17 -8.15 22.97
C GLU A 7 -10.24 -7.93 21.89
N GLU A 8 -10.76 -6.70 21.78
CA GLU A 8 -11.50 -6.26 20.60
C GLU A 8 -10.54 -6.16 19.42
N LYS A 9 -10.40 -7.25 18.67
CA LYS A 9 -9.76 -7.27 17.36
C LYS A 9 -10.56 -6.36 16.41
N GLU A 10 -10.09 -5.13 16.20
CA GLU A 10 -10.62 -4.23 15.18
C GLU A 10 -10.81 -4.99 13.87
N LYS A 11 -12.08 -5.14 13.46
CA LYS A 11 -12.40 -5.68 12.14
C LYS A 11 -12.04 -4.60 11.12
N LYS A 12 -10.79 -4.62 10.63
CA LYS A 12 -10.41 -3.87 9.42
C LYS A 12 -11.45 -4.24 8.34
N SER A 13 -12.27 -3.28 7.95
CA SER A 13 -13.27 -3.50 6.91
C SER A 13 -12.57 -4.02 5.67
N PHE A 14 -13.10 -5.07 5.06
CA PHE A 14 -12.58 -5.57 3.79
C PHE A 14 -12.78 -4.48 2.72
N GLU A 15 -11.72 -3.75 2.41
CA GLU A 15 -11.71 -2.77 1.34
C GLU A 15 -11.40 -3.46 0.02
N ARG A 16 -12.26 -3.23 -0.97
CA ARG A 16 -12.04 -3.70 -2.34
C ARG A 16 -11.07 -2.75 -3.01
N LEU A 17 -10.11 -3.30 -3.75
CA LEU A 17 -9.19 -2.48 -4.53
C LEU A 17 -9.98 -1.65 -5.58
N PRO A 18 -9.53 -0.41 -5.85
CA PRO A 18 -10.09 0.39 -6.93
C PRO A 18 -10.05 -0.34 -8.27
N VAL A 19 -11.09 -0.19 -9.08
CA VAL A 19 -11.17 -0.78 -10.43
C VAL A 19 -10.47 0.07 -11.50
N ASP A 20 -9.87 1.20 -11.09
CA ASP A 20 -9.22 2.17 -11.98
C ASP A 20 -7.92 1.62 -12.61
N VAL A 21 -7.29 0.65 -11.96
CA VAL A 21 -6.04 0.01 -12.39
C VAL A 21 -6.26 -1.50 -12.42
N VAL A 22 -6.23 -2.07 -13.62
CA VAL A 22 -6.45 -3.51 -13.83
C VAL A 22 -5.12 -4.18 -14.15
N PRO A 23 -4.62 -5.12 -13.33
CA PRO A 23 -3.42 -5.86 -13.65
C PRO A 23 -3.68 -6.83 -14.80
N VAL A 24 -2.78 -6.82 -15.79
CA VAL A 24 -2.85 -7.66 -17.00
C VAL A 24 -1.89 -8.84 -16.88
N ASN A 25 -0.68 -8.61 -16.37
CA ASN A 25 0.34 -9.64 -16.25
C ASN A 25 1.18 -9.44 -14.99
N TYR A 26 1.56 -10.55 -14.37
CA TYR A 26 2.46 -10.60 -13.23
C TYR A 26 3.68 -11.42 -13.58
N LYS A 27 4.85 -10.81 -13.48
CA LYS A 27 6.13 -11.50 -13.53
C LYS A 27 6.73 -11.46 -12.13
N LEU A 28 6.71 -12.63 -11.49
CA LEU A 28 7.18 -12.82 -10.13
C LEU A 28 8.38 -13.76 -10.15
N GLU A 29 9.50 -13.28 -9.63
CA GLU A 29 10.71 -14.07 -9.45
C GLU A 29 11.05 -14.08 -7.97
N LEU A 30 11.05 -15.26 -7.35
CA LEU A 30 11.36 -15.45 -5.94
C LEU A 30 12.49 -16.46 -5.80
N THR A 31 13.47 -16.12 -5.00
CA THR A 31 14.58 -16.95 -4.58
C THR A 31 14.39 -17.27 -3.10
N PRO A 32 13.87 -18.46 -2.76
CA PRO A 32 13.67 -18.85 -1.37
C PRO A 32 15.01 -19.24 -0.71
N ASN A 33 15.20 -18.82 0.53
CA ASN A 33 16.26 -19.28 1.40
C ASN A 33 15.67 -20.20 2.47
N LEU A 34 15.84 -21.50 2.30
CA LEU A 34 15.29 -22.53 3.19
C LEU A 34 16.04 -22.65 4.53
N THR A 35 17.22 -22.02 4.66
CA THR A 35 17.98 -22.01 5.92
C THR A 35 17.51 -20.88 6.83
N ALA A 36 17.28 -19.70 6.26
CA ALA A 36 16.82 -18.52 7.00
C ALA A 36 15.29 -18.38 7.01
N PHE A 37 14.56 -19.22 6.26
CA PHE A 37 13.12 -19.11 6.02
C PHE A 37 12.71 -17.73 5.47
N THR A 38 13.54 -17.14 4.62
CA THR A 38 13.28 -15.85 3.95
C THR A 38 13.18 -16.03 2.45
N PHE A 39 12.66 -15.03 1.74
CA PHE A 39 12.67 -14.98 0.29
C PHE A 39 13.17 -13.63 -0.18
N GLN A 40 13.85 -13.61 -1.32
CA GLN A 40 14.24 -12.40 -2.02
C GLN A 40 13.82 -12.51 -3.47
N GLY A 41 13.44 -11.40 -4.09
CA GLY A 41 12.90 -11.47 -5.42
C GLY A 41 12.53 -10.14 -6.03
N GLN A 42 12.03 -10.21 -7.24
CA GLN A 42 11.52 -9.08 -8.00
C GLN A 42 10.11 -9.35 -8.49
N LEU A 43 9.29 -8.30 -8.48
CA LEU A 43 7.91 -8.32 -8.93
C LEU A 43 7.73 -7.22 -9.97
N GLU A 44 7.32 -7.61 -11.15
CA GLU A 44 6.94 -6.71 -12.23
C GLU A 44 5.46 -6.92 -12.56
N ILE A 45 4.69 -5.84 -12.50
CA ILE A 45 3.24 -5.86 -12.71
C ILE A 45 2.93 -5.00 -13.93
N THR A 46 2.47 -5.63 -14.99
CA THR A 46 1.91 -4.90 -16.13
C THR A 46 0.46 -4.56 -15.80
N VAL A 47 0.16 -3.26 -15.72
CA VAL A 47 -1.19 -2.77 -15.41
C VAL A 47 -1.76 -1.97 -16.57
N GLN A 48 -3.08 -2.10 -16.76
CA GLN A 48 -3.87 -1.24 -17.62
C GLN A 48 -4.57 -0.19 -16.76
N VAL A 49 -4.30 1.08 -17.05
CA VAL A 49 -4.92 2.22 -16.37
C VAL A 49 -6.19 2.61 -17.12
N CYS A 50 -7.36 2.28 -16.54
CA CYS A 50 -8.67 2.60 -17.12
C CYS A 50 -9.05 4.07 -16.88
N LYS A 51 -8.59 4.65 -15.78
CA LYS A 51 -8.82 6.05 -15.40
C LYS A 51 -7.52 6.66 -14.89
N ALA A 52 -7.23 7.89 -15.32
CA ALA A 52 -6.04 8.61 -14.89
C ALA A 52 -5.99 8.68 -13.35
N THR A 53 -4.95 8.09 -12.77
CA THR A 53 -4.72 8.05 -11.33
C THR A 53 -3.25 8.35 -11.03
N SER A 54 -3.00 9.04 -9.93
CA SER A 54 -1.66 9.27 -9.38
C SER A 54 -1.28 8.23 -8.32
N VAL A 55 -2.23 7.41 -7.88
CA VAL A 55 -2.05 6.42 -6.82
C VAL A 55 -2.49 5.05 -7.31
N VAL A 56 -1.62 4.05 -7.13
CA VAL A 56 -1.91 2.65 -7.39
C VAL A 56 -1.94 1.92 -6.05
N VAL A 57 -3.09 1.36 -5.70
CA VAL A 57 -3.27 0.58 -4.48
C VAL A 57 -3.23 -0.90 -4.84
N MET A 58 -2.43 -1.67 -4.11
CA MET A 58 -2.35 -3.12 -4.28
C MET A 58 -2.26 -3.80 -2.91
N ASN A 59 -2.62 -5.09 -2.87
CA ASN A 59 -2.43 -5.88 -1.68
C ASN A 59 -0.94 -6.17 -1.47
N CYS A 60 -0.48 -5.93 -0.25
CA CYS A 60 0.87 -6.15 0.22
C CYS A 60 0.76 -6.82 1.59
N ALA A 61 1.36 -7.99 1.77
CA ALA A 61 1.33 -8.72 3.04
C ALA A 61 2.71 -9.30 3.30
N GLU A 62 3.30 -8.98 4.46
CA GLU A 62 4.54 -9.58 4.97
C GLU A 62 5.73 -9.49 4.00
N ILE A 63 5.81 -8.39 3.23
CA ILE A 63 6.93 -8.10 2.34
C ILE A 63 7.55 -6.75 2.66
N GLU A 64 8.87 -6.68 2.58
CA GLU A 64 9.63 -5.44 2.69
C GLU A 64 9.98 -4.94 1.28
N ILE A 65 9.46 -3.76 0.91
CA ILE A 65 9.71 -3.16 -0.40
C ILE A 65 11.00 -2.34 -0.32
N GLN A 66 12.07 -2.81 -0.97
CA GLN A 66 13.35 -2.10 -1.01
C GLN A 66 13.35 -0.95 -2.02
N SER A 67 12.73 -1.15 -3.17
CA SER A 67 12.60 -0.13 -4.21
C SER A 67 11.43 -0.43 -5.12
N ALA A 68 10.83 0.62 -5.69
CA ALA A 68 9.77 0.48 -6.67
C ALA A 68 9.91 1.57 -7.74
N LYS A 69 9.59 1.22 -8.98
CA LYS A 69 9.65 2.10 -10.14
C LYS A 69 8.44 1.83 -11.03
N CYS A 70 7.90 2.88 -11.62
CA CYS A 70 6.88 2.80 -12.65
C CYS A 70 7.52 3.12 -14.00
N VAL A 71 7.21 2.32 -15.02
CA VAL A 71 7.72 2.52 -16.39
C VAL A 71 6.54 2.58 -17.35
N GLN A 72 6.51 3.62 -18.19
CA GLN A 72 5.55 3.76 -19.28
C GLN A 72 6.32 4.16 -20.55
N GLY A 73 6.56 3.19 -21.44
CA GLY A 73 7.44 3.40 -22.59
C GLY A 73 8.84 3.77 -22.13
N ASP A 74 9.35 4.91 -22.61
CA ASP A 74 10.68 5.43 -22.23
C ASP A 74 10.67 6.23 -20.91
N LEU A 75 9.50 6.46 -20.30
CA LEU A 75 9.37 7.24 -19.08
C LEU A 75 9.52 6.34 -17.85
N VAL A 76 10.48 6.69 -16.98
CA VAL A 76 10.71 6.01 -15.70
C VAL A 76 10.45 6.97 -14.56
N ALA A 77 9.56 6.60 -13.64
CA ALA A 77 9.26 7.36 -12.43
C ALA A 77 9.59 6.53 -11.18
N THR A 78 10.29 7.13 -10.23
CA THR A 78 10.47 6.55 -8.90
C THR A 78 9.17 6.73 -8.12
N VAL A 79 8.67 5.66 -7.52
CA VAL A 79 7.44 5.71 -6.72
C VAL A 79 7.78 5.64 -5.23
N THR A 80 7.07 6.42 -4.44
CA THR A 80 7.08 6.35 -2.98
C THR A 80 5.99 5.41 -2.52
N PHE A 81 6.30 4.51 -1.60
CA PHE A 81 5.35 3.60 -0.98
C PHE A 81 4.94 4.15 0.38
N THR A 82 3.63 4.20 0.61
CA THR A 82 3.06 4.49 1.92
C THR A 82 2.23 3.28 2.30
N GLU A 83 2.69 2.53 3.31
CA GLU A 83 1.88 1.47 3.90
C GLU A 83 0.64 2.14 4.51
N ALA A 84 -0.55 1.65 4.17
CA ALA A 84 -1.77 1.98 4.90
C ALA A 84 -1.80 1.22 6.24
N GLY A 85 -0.75 1.44 7.03
CA GLY A 85 -0.70 1.18 8.46
C GLY A 85 -1.52 2.26 9.14
N GLY A 86 -2.51 1.84 9.92
CA GLY A 86 -3.56 2.71 10.43
C GLY A 86 -3.02 3.91 11.18
N ASP A 87 -3.30 5.09 10.63
CA ASP A 87 -3.51 6.30 11.41
C ASP A 87 -4.59 7.11 10.68
N CYS A 88 -5.84 6.91 11.10
CA CYS A 88 -6.90 7.88 10.86
C CYS A 88 -6.58 9.10 11.73
N GLY A 89 -5.64 9.89 11.25
CA GLY A 89 -5.18 11.12 11.85
C GLY A 89 -5.17 12.18 10.77
N VAL A 90 -6.35 12.63 10.35
CA VAL A 90 -6.49 14.00 9.86
C VAL A 90 -6.06 14.88 11.02
N TRP A 91 -4.77 15.23 11.09
CA TRP A 91 -4.35 16.37 11.89
C TRP A 91 -4.95 17.58 11.21
N SER A 92 -6.14 17.96 11.66
CA SER A 92 -6.73 19.24 11.33
C SER A 92 -5.79 20.32 11.86
N SER A 93 -4.85 20.77 11.02
CA SER A 93 -4.24 22.08 11.20
C SER A 93 -5.31 23.13 10.82
N ARG A 94 -6.32 23.27 11.68
CA ARG A 94 -7.09 24.52 11.78
C ARG A 94 -6.62 25.27 13.01
N PRO A 95 -5.64 26.16 12.90
CA PRO A 95 -5.63 27.37 13.70
C PRO A 95 -6.50 28.42 12.99
N SER A 96 -7.70 28.64 13.54
CA SER A 96 -8.38 29.94 13.59
C SER A 96 -8.25 30.87 12.36
N CYS A 97 -9.21 30.84 11.43
CA CYS A 97 -9.60 32.09 10.77
C CYS A 97 -10.75 32.69 11.60
N ALA A 98 -10.44 33.73 12.37
CA ALA A 98 -11.44 34.57 12.99
C ALA A 98 -11.93 35.57 11.92
N PRO A 99 -13.26 35.76 11.73
CA PRO A 99 -13.77 36.89 11.00
C PRO A 99 -13.87 38.07 11.97
N THR A 100 -13.09 39.12 11.74
CA THR A 100 -13.39 40.44 12.31
C THR A 100 -13.75 41.34 11.16
N GLY A 101 -15.01 41.79 11.15
CA GLY A 101 -15.48 42.88 10.32
C GLY A 101 -15.03 44.24 10.83
#